data_AF-A0A518BFM5-F1
#
_entry.id   AF-A0A518BFM5-F1
#
_cell.length_a   1.000
_cell.length_b   1.000
_cell.length_c   1.000
_cell.angle_alpha   90.00
_cell.angle_beta   90.00
_cell.angle_gamma   90.00
#
_symmetry.space_group_name_H-M   'P 1'
#
loop_
_entity.id
_entity.type
_entity.pdbx_description
1 polymer ?
#
loop_
_entity_poly.entity_id
_entity_poly.type
_entity_poly.pdbx_seq_one_letter_code
_entity_poly.pdbx_strand_id
1 'polypeptide(L)'
;MGRPRRSEGDSGTPQEGEARGSRSVPGFWQRAWRRTVAGWRREPLFRHRLRWDDVELVSERLPVDGSPPTLTGVLWDRVDRIFAFKRDLYITDQICVAVLAGDDGLVVNEEMEGFLALTDELHRRFPGCPPYEAWWERVALPAFETNEYLLWPQARPTADDSAVAPPDLDSAPPV
;
A
#
# COMPACT_ATOMS: atom_id res chain seq x y z
N MET A 1 -70.58 6.71 -23.16
CA MET A 1 -69.22 6.14 -23.39
C MET A 1 -68.39 6.43 -22.16
N GLY A 2 -68.39 5.49 -21.21
CA GLY A 2 -67.79 5.66 -19.88
C GLY A 2 -66.35 5.15 -19.85
N ARG A 3 -65.45 5.94 -19.26
CA ARG A 3 -64.06 5.56 -19.00
C ARG A 3 -63.99 4.50 -17.90
N PRO A 4 -63.20 3.42 -18.04
CA PRO A 4 -62.77 2.63 -16.90
C PRO A 4 -61.43 3.14 -16.32
N ARG A 5 -61.41 3.23 -14.99
CA ARG A 5 -60.23 3.33 -14.12
C ARG A 5 -59.47 1.99 -14.11
N ARG A 6 -58.12 2.07 -14.08
CA ARG A 6 -57.16 1.20 -13.37
C ARG A 6 -55.95 2.10 -13.09
N SER A 7 -55.52 2.45 -11.88
CA SER A 7 -55.16 1.72 -10.65
C SER A 7 -53.94 0.78 -10.80
N GLU A 8 -52.88 1.21 -10.12
CA GLU A 8 -51.80 0.46 -9.47
C GLU A 8 -50.66 -0.14 -10.31
N GLY A 9 -49.45 0.25 -9.90
CA GLY A 9 -48.18 -0.26 -10.40
C GLY A 9 -47.01 0.70 -10.13
N ASP A 10 -46.95 1.30 -8.94
CA ASP A 10 -45.79 2.05 -8.46
C ASP A 10 -44.73 1.05 -8.00
N SER A 11 -43.90 0.63 -8.96
CA SER A 11 -42.74 -0.22 -8.70
C SER A 11 -41.58 0.67 -8.29
N GLY A 12 -41.51 0.93 -6.99
CA GLY A 12 -40.37 1.56 -6.34
C GLY A 12 -39.06 0.96 -6.82
N THR A 13 -38.19 1.82 -7.31
CA THR A 13 -36.80 1.52 -7.62
C THR A 13 -36.08 1.18 -6.32
N PRO A 14 -35.39 0.03 -6.19
CA PRO A 14 -34.46 -0.16 -5.09
C PRO A 14 -33.26 0.76 -5.30
N GLN A 15 -33.23 1.87 -4.55
CA GLN A 15 -31.99 2.50 -4.10
C GLN A 15 -31.38 1.59 -3.05
N GLU A 16 -30.35 0.83 -3.39
CA GLU A 16 -29.43 0.23 -2.43
C GLU A 16 -28.00 0.30 -3.01
N GLY A 17 -27.10 0.99 -2.30
CA GLY A 17 -25.70 0.60 -2.27
C GLY A 17 -24.65 1.47 -2.98
N GLU A 18 -24.75 2.79 -2.93
CA GLU A 18 -23.54 3.60 -2.70
C GLU A 18 -22.97 3.17 -1.32
N ALA A 19 -21.70 2.86 -1.09
CA ALA A 19 -20.50 3.02 -1.87
C ALA A 19 -19.55 1.85 -1.56
N ARG A 20 -19.30 0.96 -2.54
CA ARG A 20 -17.97 0.35 -2.63
C ARG A 20 -17.06 1.46 -3.12
N GLY A 21 -16.44 2.15 -2.17
CA GLY A 21 -15.29 3.00 -2.43
C GLY A 21 -14.18 2.15 -3.04
N SER A 22 -14.28 1.92 -4.35
CA SER A 22 -13.14 1.74 -5.21
C SER A 22 -12.27 2.95 -4.93
N ARG A 23 -11.30 2.77 -4.03
CA ARG A 23 -10.27 3.77 -3.81
C ARG A 23 -9.50 3.81 -5.11
N SER A 24 -9.91 4.75 -5.95
CA SER A 24 -9.27 5.04 -7.21
C SER A 24 -7.81 5.27 -6.89
N VAL A 25 -6.97 4.40 -7.45
CA VAL A 25 -5.53 4.54 -7.41
C VAL A 25 -5.20 5.98 -7.82
N PRO A 26 -4.65 6.83 -6.93
CA PRO A 26 -4.38 8.21 -7.29
C PRO A 26 -3.52 8.26 -8.55
N GLY A 27 -3.84 9.13 -9.50
CA GLY A 27 -3.18 9.18 -10.82
C GLY A 27 -1.66 9.37 -10.80
N PHE A 28 -1.06 9.72 -9.66
CA PHE A 28 0.39 9.76 -9.47
C PHE A 28 1.05 8.36 -9.55
N TRP A 29 0.33 7.29 -9.18
CA TRP A 29 0.79 5.91 -9.27
C TRP A 29 1.06 5.45 -10.70
N GLN A 30 0.27 5.90 -11.69
CA GLN A 30 0.37 5.36 -13.04
C GLN A 30 1.69 5.71 -13.75
N ARG A 31 2.40 6.78 -13.35
CA ARG A 31 3.66 7.20 -14.00
C ARG A 31 4.91 6.61 -13.34
N ALA A 32 4.95 6.57 -12.01
CA ALA A 32 6.02 5.90 -11.27
C ALA A 32 5.98 4.37 -11.48
N TRP A 33 4.80 3.76 -11.43
CA TRP A 33 4.59 2.32 -11.63
C TRP A 33 4.98 1.86 -13.04
N ARG A 34 4.73 2.67 -14.08
CA ARG A 34 5.02 2.29 -15.48
C ARG A 34 6.51 2.23 -15.80
N ARG A 35 7.38 2.98 -15.10
CA ARG A 35 8.84 2.90 -15.29
C ARG A 35 9.46 1.80 -14.43
N THR A 36 8.99 1.65 -13.19
CA THR A 36 9.59 0.71 -12.24
C THR A 36 9.15 -0.74 -12.49
N VAL A 37 7.92 -0.98 -12.98
CA VAL A 37 7.39 -2.35 -13.17
C VAL A 37 7.64 -2.92 -14.58
N ALA A 38 7.84 -2.06 -15.60
CA ALA A 38 8.00 -2.50 -16.98
C ALA A 38 9.32 -3.25 -17.29
N GLY A 39 10.35 -3.11 -16.44
CA GLY A 39 11.67 -3.72 -16.68
C GLY A 39 11.90 -5.10 -16.05
N TRP A 40 10.93 -5.64 -15.28
CA TRP A 40 11.21 -6.74 -14.34
C TRP A 40 10.75 -8.12 -14.81
N ARG A 41 10.07 -8.19 -15.96
CA ARG A 41 9.67 -9.46 -16.56
C ARG A 41 10.79 -10.00 -17.45
N ARG A 42 11.61 -10.89 -16.86
CA ARG A 42 12.56 -11.85 -17.47
C ARG A 42 14.04 -11.41 -17.57
N GLU A 43 14.83 -11.46 -16.50
CA GLU A 43 16.29 -11.63 -16.61
C GLU A 43 16.87 -12.45 -15.42
N PRO A 44 17.43 -13.66 -15.62
CA PRO A 44 17.84 -14.56 -14.53
C PRO A 44 19.31 -14.42 -14.06
N LEU A 45 19.95 -13.24 -14.09
CA LEU A 45 21.39 -13.12 -13.78
C LEU A 45 21.77 -11.91 -12.90
N PHE A 46 20.96 -11.54 -11.92
CA PHE A 46 21.33 -10.47 -10.99
C PHE A 46 21.11 -10.88 -9.53
N ARG A 47 22.00 -10.42 -8.65
CA ARG A 47 21.77 -10.36 -7.21
C ARG A 47 21.40 -8.93 -6.83
N HIS A 48 20.47 -8.78 -5.90
CA HIS A 48 20.10 -7.48 -5.36
C HIS A 48 20.61 -7.36 -3.93
N ARG A 49 21.25 -6.24 -3.64
CA ARG A 49 21.71 -5.89 -2.29
C ARG A 49 21.29 -4.48 -1.94
N LEU A 50 20.84 -4.30 -0.71
CA LEU A 50 20.52 -3.01 -0.15
C LEU A 50 21.66 -2.52 0.72
N ARG A 51 22.00 -1.24 0.58
CA ARG A 51 22.99 -0.55 1.41
C ARG A 51 22.43 0.81 1.79
N TRP A 52 22.80 1.27 2.96
CA TRP A 52 22.47 2.62 3.38
C TRP A 52 23.51 3.15 4.35
N ASP A 53 23.57 4.46 4.43
CA ASP A 53 24.32 5.21 5.42
C ASP A 53 23.44 6.35 5.99
N ASP A 54 24.07 7.35 6.58
CA ASP A 54 23.36 8.50 7.13
C ASP A 54 22.81 9.47 6.09
N VAL A 55 23.14 9.30 4.80
CA VAL A 55 22.77 10.21 3.71
C VAL A 55 21.77 9.56 2.76
N GLU A 56 22.01 8.32 2.35
CA GLU A 56 21.22 7.68 1.30
C GLU A 56 20.91 6.20 1.52
N LEU A 57 19.86 5.76 0.84
CA LEU A 57 19.54 4.35 0.59
C LEU A 57 19.90 4.02 -0.85
N VAL A 58 20.64 2.94 -1.06
CA VAL A 58 21.07 2.46 -2.37
C VAL A 58 20.66 1.01 -2.57
N SER A 59 20.07 0.73 -3.73
CA SER A 59 19.92 -0.62 -4.27
C SER A 59 21.02 -0.89 -5.27
N GLU A 60 21.80 -1.93 -5.00
CA GLU A 60 22.80 -2.46 -5.91
C GLU A 60 22.19 -3.62 -6.71
N ARG A 61 22.15 -3.48 -8.02
CA ARG A 61 21.87 -4.59 -8.94
C ARG A 61 23.19 -5.13 -9.45
N LEU A 62 23.58 -6.31 -8.96
CA LEU A 62 24.87 -6.96 -9.21
C LEU A 62 24.71 -8.02 -10.32
N PRO A 63 25.29 -7.80 -11.51
CA PRO A 63 25.33 -8.80 -12.57
C PRO A 63 26.13 -10.04 -12.18
N VAL A 64 25.62 -11.23 -12.53
CA VAL A 64 26.32 -12.50 -12.27
C VAL A 64 27.57 -12.65 -13.14
N ASP A 65 27.62 -11.99 -14.29
CA ASP A 65 28.78 -11.98 -15.19
C ASP A 65 29.95 -11.12 -14.70
N GLY A 66 29.80 -10.44 -13.57
CA GLY A 66 30.82 -9.59 -12.98
C GLY A 66 30.95 -8.20 -13.62
N SER A 67 30.05 -7.83 -14.52
CA SER A 67 29.98 -6.44 -15.01
C SER A 67 29.63 -5.46 -13.85
N PRO A 68 29.95 -4.16 -13.99
CA PRO A 68 29.75 -3.20 -12.91
C PRO A 68 28.30 -3.17 -12.40
N PRO A 69 28.09 -3.01 -11.09
CA PRO A 69 26.74 -2.89 -10.54
C PRO A 69 26.02 -1.67 -11.08
N THR A 70 24.71 -1.81 -11.27
CA THR A 70 23.83 -0.65 -11.46
C THR A 70 23.35 -0.21 -10.09
N LEU A 71 23.54 1.08 -9.78
CA LEU A 71 23.13 1.69 -8.51
C LEU A 71 21.92 2.57 -8.74
N THR A 72 20.90 2.37 -7.90
CA THR A 72 19.73 3.26 -7.82
C THR A 72 19.56 3.66 -6.36
N GLY A 73 19.54 4.96 -6.08
CA GLY A 73 19.48 5.46 -4.71
C GLY A 73 18.45 6.54 -4.49
N VAL A 74 18.16 6.79 -3.22
CA VAL A 74 17.32 7.89 -2.75
C VAL A 74 17.97 8.53 -1.53
N LEU A 75 18.04 9.86 -1.53
CA LEU A 75 18.52 10.62 -0.37
C LEU A 75 17.46 10.61 0.72
N TRP A 76 17.88 10.34 1.96
CA TRP A 76 16.95 10.21 3.07
C TRP A 76 16.16 11.49 3.36
N ASP A 77 16.78 12.66 3.19
CA ASP A 77 16.16 13.97 3.41
C ASP A 77 15.14 14.36 2.33
N ARG A 78 15.10 13.61 1.22
CA ARG A 78 14.14 13.79 0.13
C ARG A 78 12.97 12.83 0.18
N VAL A 79 13.02 11.82 1.04
CA VAL A 79 11.93 10.86 1.17
C VAL A 79 10.68 11.59 1.66
N ASP A 80 9.60 11.50 0.90
CA ASP A 80 8.30 12.10 1.24
C ASP A 80 7.24 11.06 1.59
N ARG A 81 7.36 9.83 1.09
CA ARG A 81 6.41 8.75 1.33
C ARG A 81 7.08 7.38 1.35
N ILE A 82 6.56 6.51 2.20
CA ILE A 82 6.95 5.10 2.29
C ILE A 82 5.69 4.25 2.27
N PHE A 83 5.64 3.27 1.36
CA PHE A 83 4.54 2.33 1.23
C PHE A 83 5.06 0.91 1.36
N ALA A 84 4.34 0.07 2.10
CA ALA A 84 4.45 -1.37 1.96
C ALA A 84 3.31 -1.87 1.09
N PHE A 85 3.58 -2.80 0.19
CA PHE A 85 2.55 -3.42 -0.63
C PHE A 85 2.99 -4.82 -1.00
N LYS A 86 2.03 -5.67 -1.38
CA LYS A 86 2.38 -6.95 -1.98
C LYS A 86 2.15 -6.97 -3.47
N ARG A 87 3.06 -7.64 -4.17
CA ARG A 87 3.02 -7.88 -5.60
C ARG A 87 2.58 -9.31 -5.86
N ASP A 88 1.49 -9.47 -6.60
CA ASP A 88 1.02 -10.78 -7.06
C ASP A 88 1.92 -11.32 -8.18
N LEU A 89 2.59 -12.45 -7.92
CA LEU A 89 3.45 -13.20 -8.83
C LEU A 89 2.76 -14.50 -9.31
N TYR A 90 1.44 -14.47 -9.49
CA TYR A 90 0.56 -15.54 -9.97
C TYR A 90 0.36 -16.70 -8.99
N ILE A 91 1.45 -17.31 -8.53
CA ILE A 91 1.41 -18.43 -7.55
C ILE A 91 1.96 -18.04 -6.17
N THR A 92 2.67 -16.93 -6.09
CA THR A 92 3.22 -16.40 -4.84
C THR A 92 2.91 -14.92 -4.74
N ASP A 93 2.81 -14.42 -3.51
CA ASP A 93 2.86 -13.00 -3.22
C ASP A 93 4.31 -12.63 -2.90
N GLN A 94 4.70 -11.40 -3.23
CA GLN A 94 5.97 -10.83 -2.82
C GLN A 94 5.77 -9.51 -2.10
N ILE A 95 6.24 -9.42 -0.86
CA ILE A 95 6.21 -8.19 -0.07
C ILE A 95 7.25 -7.21 -0.62
N CYS A 96 6.79 -5.99 -0.87
CA CYS A 96 7.57 -4.88 -1.39
C CYS A 96 7.46 -3.66 -0.47
N VAL A 97 8.50 -2.83 -0.47
CA VAL A 97 8.46 -1.48 0.10
C VAL A 97 8.89 -0.49 -0.98
N ALA A 98 8.11 0.58 -1.15
CA ALA A 98 8.46 1.73 -1.99
C ALA A 98 8.89 2.89 -1.08
N VAL A 99 10.10 3.40 -1.30
CA VAL A 99 10.63 4.61 -0.67
C VAL A 99 10.66 5.70 -1.74
N LEU A 100 9.80 6.71 -1.61
CA LEU A 100 9.56 7.73 -2.65
C LEU A 100 10.11 9.09 -2.24
N ALA A 101 10.70 9.80 -3.20
CA ALA A 101 11.22 11.14 -3.08
C ALA A 101 10.82 11.98 -4.31
N GLY A 102 9.70 12.68 -4.22
CA GLY A 102 9.10 13.40 -5.34
C GLY A 102 8.59 12.45 -6.42
N ASP A 103 9.15 12.59 -7.62
CA ASP A 103 8.86 11.72 -8.77
C ASP A 103 9.81 10.51 -8.87
N ASP A 104 10.84 10.48 -8.04
CA ASP A 104 11.82 9.42 -7.96
C ASP A 104 11.50 8.48 -6.78
N GLY A 105 12.12 7.30 -6.79
CA GLY A 105 11.97 6.36 -5.69
C GLY A 105 12.62 5.03 -5.96
N LEU A 106 12.69 4.24 -4.90
CA LEU A 106 13.22 2.90 -4.91
C LEU A 106 12.14 1.92 -4.46
N VAL A 107 11.98 0.84 -5.22
CA VAL A 107 11.16 -0.30 -4.79
C VAL A 107 12.09 -1.45 -4.44
N VAL A 108 11.97 -1.91 -3.20
CA VAL A 108 12.70 -3.05 -2.66
C VAL A 108 11.71 -4.16 -2.32
N ASN A 109 12.18 -5.40 -2.23
CA ASN A 109 11.34 -6.55 -1.90
C ASN A 109 12.02 -7.50 -0.92
N GLU A 110 11.22 -8.38 -0.32
CA GLU A 110 11.63 -9.31 0.73
C GLU A 110 12.71 -10.32 0.33
N GLU A 111 12.95 -10.53 -0.97
CA GLU A 111 14.03 -11.40 -1.46
C GLU A 111 15.37 -10.67 -1.59
N MET A 112 15.40 -9.33 -1.47
CA MET A 112 16.64 -8.56 -1.54
C MET A 112 17.47 -8.71 -0.27
N GLU A 113 18.79 -8.88 -0.44
CA GLU A 113 19.72 -8.92 0.69
C GLU A 113 19.65 -7.58 1.46
N GLY A 114 19.34 -7.66 2.76
CA GLY A 114 19.20 -6.49 3.63
C GLY A 114 17.77 -5.95 3.79
N PHE A 115 16.75 -6.57 3.21
CA PHE A 115 15.37 -6.08 3.28
C PHE A 115 14.85 -5.91 4.71
N LEU A 116 14.94 -6.92 5.57
CA LEU A 116 14.45 -6.81 6.96
C LEU A 116 15.20 -5.75 7.75
N ALA A 117 16.53 -5.71 7.61
CA ALA A 117 17.36 -4.68 8.25
C ALA A 117 17.01 -3.27 7.75
N LEU A 118 16.61 -3.12 6.48
CA LEU A 118 16.08 -1.86 5.96
C LEU A 118 14.74 -1.52 6.62
N THR A 119 13.82 -2.47 6.79
CA THR A 119 12.53 -2.18 7.44
C THR A 119 12.70 -1.69 8.88
N ASP A 120 13.69 -2.20 9.61
CA ASP A 120 14.06 -1.70 10.93
C ASP A 120 14.65 -0.28 10.85
N GLU A 121 15.51 -0.03 9.87
CA GLU A 121 16.08 1.30 9.63
C GLU A 121 14.99 2.34 9.30
N LEU A 122 13.99 1.98 8.48
CA LEU A 122 12.88 2.87 8.15
C LEU A 122 12.08 3.24 9.41
N HIS A 123 11.82 2.28 10.30
CA HIS A 123 11.17 2.55 11.58
C HIS A 123 12.01 3.51 12.45
N ARG A 124 13.33 3.31 12.52
CA ARG A 124 14.24 4.16 13.29
C ARG A 124 14.32 5.58 12.73
N ARG A 125 14.34 5.72 11.41
CA ARG A 125 14.66 6.98 10.72
C ARG A 125 13.44 7.86 10.49
N PHE A 126 12.26 7.27 10.35
CA PHE A 126 11.02 7.99 10.07
C PHE A 126 10.05 7.87 11.25
N PRO A 127 10.03 8.84 12.19
CA PRO A 127 9.08 8.82 13.30
C PRO A 127 7.64 8.66 12.80
N GLY A 128 6.95 7.67 13.36
CA GLY A 128 5.59 7.28 12.95
C GLY A 128 5.55 6.17 11.90
N CYS A 129 6.67 5.80 11.27
CA CYS A 129 6.73 4.56 10.49
C CYS A 129 6.61 3.36 11.45
N PRO A 130 5.66 2.44 11.28
CA PRO A 130 5.53 1.29 12.17
C PRO A 130 6.64 0.25 11.93
N PRO A 131 7.03 -0.53 12.95
CA PRO A 131 8.00 -1.62 12.78
C PRO A 131 7.40 -2.76 11.94
N TYR A 132 8.25 -3.61 11.37
CA TYR A 132 7.88 -4.65 10.39
C TYR A 132 6.69 -5.50 10.84
N GLU A 133 6.73 -6.03 12.05
CA GLU A 133 5.72 -6.90 12.63
C GLU A 133 4.33 -6.23 12.76
N ALA A 134 4.28 -4.90 12.87
CA ALA A 134 3.04 -4.17 13.06
C ALA A 134 2.24 -3.95 11.74
N TRP A 135 2.91 -4.05 10.59
CA TRP A 135 2.27 -3.84 9.28
C TRP A 135 2.33 -5.05 8.35
N TRP A 136 3.24 -6.00 8.57
CA TRP A 136 3.44 -7.11 7.64
C TRP A 136 2.14 -7.87 7.36
N GLU A 137 1.40 -8.28 8.40
CA GLU A 137 0.16 -9.05 8.23
C GLU A 137 -0.90 -8.25 7.47
N ARG A 138 -0.97 -6.94 7.73
CA ARG A 138 -1.89 -6.03 7.02
C ARG A 138 -1.61 -5.92 5.55
N VAL A 139 -0.39 -6.21 5.11
CA VAL A 139 0.01 -6.17 3.69
C VAL A 139 -0.05 -7.57 3.08
N ALA A 140 0.37 -8.59 3.82
CA ALA A 140 0.42 -9.98 3.36
C ALA A 140 -0.98 -10.57 3.12
N LEU A 141 -1.99 -10.14 3.88
CA LEU A 141 -3.35 -10.68 3.82
C LEU A 141 -4.35 -9.68 3.22
N PRO A 142 -5.42 -10.15 2.52
CA PRO A 142 -5.71 -11.54 2.14
C PRO A 142 -4.83 -12.00 0.97
N ALA A 143 -4.51 -13.29 0.86
CA ALA A 143 -3.66 -13.86 -0.20
C ALA A 143 -4.16 -13.53 -1.63
N PHE A 144 -3.24 -13.30 -2.58
CA PHE A 144 -3.51 -13.05 -4.01
C PHE A 144 -4.36 -11.79 -4.32
N GLU A 145 -4.37 -10.80 -3.43
CA GLU A 145 -5.01 -9.50 -3.65
C GLU A 145 -4.02 -8.38 -3.36
N THR A 146 -3.76 -7.48 -4.32
CA THR A 146 -2.84 -6.36 -4.06
C THR A 146 -3.34 -5.53 -2.89
N ASN A 147 -2.54 -5.49 -1.83
CA ASN A 147 -2.82 -4.73 -0.63
C ASN A 147 -1.68 -3.75 -0.37
N GLU A 148 -2.03 -2.50 -0.14
CA GLU A 148 -1.11 -1.37 0.03
C GLU A 148 -1.34 -0.73 1.39
N TYR A 149 -0.25 -0.42 2.07
CA TYR A 149 -0.25 0.20 3.38
C TYR A 149 0.75 1.36 3.42
N LEU A 150 0.24 2.57 3.64
CA LEU A 150 1.06 3.76 3.84
C LEU A 150 1.78 3.63 5.19
N LEU A 151 3.10 3.46 5.14
CA LEU A 151 3.95 3.39 6.33
C LEU A 151 4.27 4.79 6.85
N TRP A 152 4.56 5.73 5.94
CA TRP A 152 4.94 7.09 6.31
C TRP A 152 4.63 8.10 5.19
N PRO A 153 4.17 9.33 5.50
CA PRO A 153 3.78 9.81 6.83
C PRO A 153 2.49 9.12 7.29
N GLN A 154 2.42 8.70 8.56
CA GLN A 154 1.15 8.25 9.11
C GLN A 154 0.18 9.43 9.14
N ALA A 155 -1.04 9.22 8.64
CA ALA A 155 -2.14 10.13 8.89
C ALA A 155 -2.27 10.27 10.41
N ARG A 156 -2.37 11.51 10.91
CA ARG A 156 -2.76 11.71 12.32
C ARG A 156 -4.04 10.90 12.55
N PRO A 157 -4.16 10.16 13.66
CA PRO A 157 -5.45 9.63 14.05
C PRO A 157 -6.41 10.81 14.12
N THR A 158 -7.34 10.90 13.19
CA THR A 158 -8.45 11.84 13.31
C THR A 158 -9.18 11.43 14.56
N ALA A 159 -9.30 12.33 15.54
CA ALA A 159 -9.89 12.07 16.86
C ALA A 159 -11.38 11.63 16.83
N ASP A 160 -11.90 11.29 15.65
CA ASP A 160 -13.29 10.96 15.37
C ASP A 160 -13.62 9.47 15.56
N ASP A 161 -12.61 8.59 15.65
CA ASP A 161 -12.83 7.14 15.82
C ASP A 161 -12.96 6.68 17.29
N SER A 162 -13.02 7.62 18.24
CA SER A 162 -13.16 7.32 19.68
C SER A 162 -14.55 7.61 20.26
N ALA A 163 -15.56 7.92 19.44
CA ALA A 163 -16.89 8.31 19.91
C ALA A 163 -18.04 7.60 19.20
N VAL A 164 -18.07 6.27 19.25
CA VAL A 164 -19.36 5.54 19.24
C VAL A 164 -19.31 4.48 20.33
N ALA A 165 -19.60 4.89 21.56
CA ALA A 165 -20.10 3.94 22.55
C ALA A 165 -21.43 3.38 22.00
N PRO A 166 -21.67 2.05 22.05
CA PRO A 166 -22.96 1.51 21.67
C PRO A 166 -24.05 2.15 22.54
N PRO A 167 -25.22 2.51 22.00
CA PRO A 167 -26.31 3.01 22.81
C PRO A 167 -26.72 1.91 23.81
N ASP A 168 -26.75 2.26 25.10
CA ASP A 168 -27.28 1.44 26.18
C ASP A 168 -28.70 0.98 25.84
N LEU A 169 -28.84 -0.30 25.52
CA LEU A 169 -30.12 -0.99 25.34
C LEU A 169 -30.65 -1.46 26.71
N ASP A 170 -30.91 -0.55 27.65
CA ASP A 170 -31.70 -0.93 28.84
C ASP A 170 -32.39 0.23 29.58
N SER A 171 -33.28 0.95 28.89
CA SER A 171 -34.22 1.86 29.57
C SER A 171 -35.59 1.81 28.92
N ALA A 172 -36.35 0.75 29.22
CA ALA A 172 -37.79 0.78 29.11
C ALA A 172 -38.38 1.35 30.42
N PRO A 173 -39.31 2.32 30.38
CA PRO A 173 -39.99 2.79 31.59
C PRO A 173 -41.04 1.78 32.04
N PRO A 174 -41.31 1.66 33.36
CA PRO A 174 -42.36 0.79 33.88
C PRO A 174 -43.75 1.36 33.56
N VAL A 175 -44.69 0.45 33.27
CA VAL A 175 -46.14 0.70 33.10
C VAL A 175 -46.85 0.57 34.43
#